data_AF-A0A948TQI4-F1
#
_entry.id   AF-A0A948TQI4-F1
#
_cell.length_a   1.000
_cell.length_b   1.000
_cell.length_c   1.000
_cell.angle_alpha   90.00
_cell.angle_beta   90.00
_cell.angle_gamma   90.00
#
_symmetry.space_group_name_H-M   'P 1'
#
loop_
_entity.id
_entity.type
_entity.pdbx_description
1 polymer ?
#
loop_
_entity_poly.entity_id
_entity_poly.type
_entity_poly.pdbx_seq_one_letter_code
_entity_poly.pdbx_strand_id
1 'polypeptide(L)'
;MLLFFLTFAGFKVEGSRYGRIKVAILDEDRSPTGEYSFLTELCPLVFLCADENGHPQDHEKATYWLECIFQLILGWQQDNNQLVERVGSESERSKPLDPIPLGNGNFLCEYPPSGSGLVDHSRDHSDMGHSVGTHRYCGGYMDRHRATETDDAISCRKCRLRVQFSREVQTYGALRAALSP
;
A
#
# COMPACT_ATOMS: atom_id res chain seq x y z
N MET A 1 -14.02 16.72 -3.36
CA MET A 1 -13.97 16.14 -2.01
C MET A 1 -13.49 14.69 -2.02
N LEU A 2 -14.11 13.76 -2.77
CA LEU A 2 -13.68 12.34 -2.81
C LEU A 2 -12.23 12.14 -3.31
N LEU A 3 -11.82 12.88 -4.34
CA LEU A 3 -10.42 12.89 -4.81
C LEU A 3 -9.42 13.25 -3.70
N PHE A 4 -9.79 14.16 -2.78
CA PHE A 4 -8.92 14.54 -1.67
C PHE A 4 -8.66 13.38 -0.71
N PHE A 5 -9.69 12.61 -0.36
CA PHE A 5 -9.55 11.43 0.50
C PHE A 5 -8.66 10.37 -0.13
N LEU A 6 -8.81 10.12 -1.43
CA LEU A 6 -7.98 9.16 -2.15
C LEU A 6 -6.51 9.59 -2.18
N THR A 7 -6.24 10.86 -2.51
CA THR A 7 -4.87 11.38 -2.49
C THR A 7 -4.27 11.35 -1.09
N PHE A 8 -5.06 11.66 -0.07
CA PHE A 8 -4.64 11.61 1.33
C PHE A 8 -4.31 10.18 1.78
N ALA A 9 -5.10 9.20 1.34
CA ALA A 9 -4.84 7.77 1.51
C ALA A 9 -3.67 7.24 0.64
N GLY A 10 -2.98 8.10 -0.10
CA GLY A 10 -1.78 7.74 -0.87
C GLY A 10 -2.04 7.26 -2.30
N PHE A 11 -3.29 7.30 -2.80
CA PHE A 11 -3.59 6.96 -4.19
C PHE A 11 -3.22 8.11 -5.13
N LYS A 12 -2.63 7.76 -6.27
CA LYS A 12 -2.39 8.70 -7.36
C LYS A 12 -3.56 8.63 -8.34
N VAL A 13 -4.49 9.55 -8.20
CA VAL A 13 -5.69 9.65 -9.04
C VAL A 13 -5.64 10.93 -9.89
N GLU A 14 -6.02 10.81 -11.15
CA GLU A 14 -6.00 11.91 -12.12
C GLU A 14 -7.41 12.42 -12.45
N GLY A 15 -8.42 11.61 -12.13
CA GLY A 15 -9.81 11.95 -12.38
C GLY A 15 -10.77 10.86 -11.94
N SER A 16 -12.02 11.04 -12.31
CA SER A 16 -13.08 10.07 -12.08
C SER A 16 -14.09 10.10 -13.21
N ARG A 17 -14.74 8.97 -13.48
CA ARG A 17 -15.88 8.86 -14.39
C ARG A 17 -17.04 8.15 -13.70
N TYR A 18 -18.26 8.43 -14.13
CA TYR A 18 -19.42 7.63 -13.71
C TYR A 18 -19.33 6.22 -14.30
N GLY A 19 -19.66 5.23 -13.48
CA GLY A 19 -19.68 3.83 -13.89
C GLY A 19 -19.30 2.88 -12.77
N ARG A 20 -19.05 1.63 -13.16
CA ARG A 20 -18.56 0.56 -12.29
C ARG A 20 -17.50 -0.24 -13.02
N ILE A 21 -16.55 -0.77 -12.27
CA ILE A 21 -15.55 -1.70 -12.82
C ILE A 21 -16.16 -3.10 -12.83
N LYS A 22 -16.11 -3.76 -13.99
CA LYS A 22 -16.50 -5.16 -14.12
C LYS A 22 -15.29 -6.04 -13.88
N VAL A 23 -15.42 -7.01 -12.99
CA VAL A 23 -14.37 -7.98 -12.68
C VAL A 23 -14.84 -9.34 -13.17
N ALA A 24 -14.01 -10.03 -13.94
CA ALA A 24 -14.31 -11.38 -14.40
C ALA A 24 -14.31 -12.34 -13.20
N ILE A 25 -15.33 -13.19 -13.12
CA ILE A 25 -15.36 -14.29 -12.16
C ILE A 25 -14.47 -15.39 -12.74
N LEU A 26 -13.51 -15.83 -11.94
CA LEU A 26 -12.52 -16.83 -12.33
C LEU A 26 -12.90 -18.20 -11.74
N ASP A 27 -12.62 -19.26 -12.48
CA ASP A 27 -12.78 -20.64 -12.03
C ASP A 27 -11.60 -21.05 -11.10
N GLU A 28 -11.62 -22.26 -10.54
CA GLU A 28 -10.57 -22.78 -9.64
C GLU A 28 -9.17 -22.75 -10.28
N ASP A 29 -9.10 -22.92 -11.60
CA ASP A 29 -7.86 -22.86 -12.39
C ASP A 29 -7.47 -21.42 -12.80
N ARG A 30 -8.23 -20.42 -12.35
CA ARG A 30 -8.14 -18.99 -12.67
C ARG A 30 -8.48 -18.63 -14.12
N SER A 31 -9.08 -19.54 -14.89
CA SER A 31 -9.62 -19.22 -16.20
C SER A 31 -10.92 -18.37 -16.08
N PRO A 32 -11.23 -17.49 -17.04
CA PRO A 32 -12.45 -16.70 -16.99
C PRO A 32 -13.68 -17.59 -17.23
N THR A 33 -14.66 -17.51 -16.34
CA THR A 33 -15.95 -18.23 -16.49
C THR A 33 -16.85 -17.64 -17.58
N GLY A 34 -16.57 -16.41 -18.02
CA GLY A 34 -17.46 -15.60 -18.87
C GLY A 34 -18.51 -14.81 -18.07
N GLU A 35 -18.59 -15.02 -16.76
CA GLU A 35 -19.40 -14.22 -15.84
C GLU A 35 -18.61 -13.04 -15.26
N TYR A 36 -19.35 -12.01 -14.84
CA TYR A 36 -18.77 -10.78 -14.30
C TYR A 36 -19.51 -10.33 -13.05
N SER A 37 -18.75 -9.84 -12.07
CA SER A 37 -19.26 -9.08 -10.94
C SER A 37 -18.88 -7.60 -11.08
N PHE A 38 -19.46 -6.75 -10.23
CA PHE A 38 -19.02 -5.36 -10.11
C PHE A 38 -18.10 -5.22 -8.91
N LEU A 39 -16.98 -4.51 -9.09
CA LEU A 39 -16.06 -4.20 -8.00
C LEU A 39 -16.72 -3.31 -6.94
N THR A 40 -17.65 -2.44 -7.37
CA THR A 40 -18.36 -1.49 -6.51
C THR A 40 -19.86 -1.65 -6.64
N GLU A 41 -20.55 -1.68 -5.51
CA GLU A 41 -22.02 -1.68 -5.45
C GLU A 41 -22.55 -0.30 -5.03
N LEU A 42 -21.87 0.34 -4.07
CA LEU A 42 -22.25 1.60 -3.44
C LEU A 42 -21.68 2.81 -4.17
N CYS A 43 -20.42 2.74 -4.61
CA CYS A 43 -19.76 3.84 -5.30
C CYS A 43 -20.12 3.87 -6.80
N PRO A 44 -20.76 4.95 -7.30
CA PRO A 44 -21.09 5.10 -8.72
C PRO A 44 -19.94 5.71 -9.55
N LEU A 45 -18.74 5.81 -8.96
CA LEU A 45 -17.57 6.43 -9.58
C LEU A 45 -16.46 5.41 -9.75
N VAL A 46 -15.79 5.49 -10.89
CA VAL A 46 -14.53 4.83 -11.18
C VAL A 46 -13.45 5.88 -11.20
N PHE A 47 -12.39 5.68 -10.41
CA PHE A 47 -11.24 6.58 -10.39
C PHE A 47 -10.21 6.16 -11.42
N LEU A 48 -9.49 7.14 -11.94
CA LEU A 48 -8.55 6.96 -13.04
C LEU A 48 -7.12 7.27 -12.57
N CYS A 49 -6.15 6.52 -13.10
CA CYS A 49 -4.73 6.84 -13.04
C CYS A 49 -4.12 6.78 -14.44
N ALA A 50 -2.94 7.36 -14.63
CA ALA A 50 -2.17 7.18 -15.85
C ALA A 50 -1.54 5.79 -15.91
N ASP A 51 -1.55 5.18 -17.11
CA ASP A 51 -0.67 4.07 -17.46
C ASP A 51 0.77 4.57 -17.74
N GLU A 52 1.64 3.67 -18.18
CA GLU A 52 3.04 3.99 -18.51
C GLU A 52 3.20 5.02 -19.65
N ASN A 53 2.16 5.18 -20.48
CA ASN A 53 2.12 6.13 -21.60
C ASN A 53 1.32 7.40 -21.27
N GLY A 54 0.82 7.55 -20.04
CA GLY A 54 0.00 8.68 -19.65
C GLY A 54 -1.48 8.56 -20.06
N HIS A 55 -1.94 7.38 -20.51
CA HIS A 55 -3.35 7.17 -20.83
C HIS A 55 -4.14 6.86 -19.57
N PRO A 56 -5.37 7.39 -19.45
CA PRO A 56 -6.22 7.11 -18.30
C PRO A 56 -6.66 5.64 -18.32
N GLN A 57 -6.42 4.95 -17.21
CA GLN A 57 -6.87 3.59 -16.94
C GLN A 57 -7.62 3.52 -15.60
N ASP A 58 -8.47 2.51 -15.45
CA ASP A 58 -9.25 2.32 -14.22
C ASP A 58 -8.33 2.00 -13.03
N HIS A 59 -8.41 2.81 -11.99
CA HIS A 59 -7.67 2.61 -10.76
C HIS A 59 -8.50 1.72 -9.81
N GLU A 60 -8.46 0.42 -10.06
CA GLU A 60 -9.26 -0.58 -9.33
C GLU A 60 -9.09 -0.48 -7.81
N LYS A 61 -7.85 -0.38 -7.32
CA LYS A 61 -7.55 -0.30 -5.89
C LYS A 61 -8.13 0.95 -5.22
N ALA A 62 -7.97 2.13 -5.83
CA ALA A 62 -8.53 3.37 -5.29
C ALA A 62 -10.07 3.32 -5.29
N THR A 63 -10.63 2.76 -6.36
CA THR A 63 -12.08 2.58 -6.53
C THR A 63 -12.66 1.65 -5.47
N TYR A 64 -12.04 0.49 -5.25
CA TYR A 64 -12.46 -0.46 -4.22
C TYR A 64 -12.21 0.05 -2.79
N TRP A 65 -11.12 0.78 -2.55
CA TRP A 65 -10.88 1.40 -1.26
C TRP A 65 -12.03 2.32 -0.83
N LEU A 66 -12.54 3.14 -1.77
CA LEU A 66 -13.67 4.02 -1.48
C LEU A 66 -14.97 3.25 -1.26
N GLU A 67 -15.17 2.13 -1.96
CA GLU A 67 -16.28 1.20 -1.69
C GLU A 67 -16.24 0.71 -0.24
N CYS A 68 -15.07 0.28 0.26
CA CYS A 68 -14.91 -0.12 1.66
C CYS A 68 -15.24 1.02 2.64
N ILE A 69 -14.87 2.26 2.31
CA ILE A 69 -15.25 3.43 3.12
C ILE A 69 -16.77 3.64 3.12
N PHE A 70 -17.45 3.51 1.98
CA PHE A 70 -18.91 3.60 1.96
C PHE A 70 -19.58 2.48 2.77
N GLN A 71 -19.07 1.24 2.67
CA GLN A 71 -19.56 0.12 3.47
C GLN A 71 -19.38 0.39 4.97
N LEU A 72 -18.22 0.95 5.39
CA LEU A 72 -18.01 1.39 6.78
C LEU A 72 -19.02 2.44 7.21
N ILE A 73 -19.28 3.45 6.37
CA ILE A 73 -20.22 4.53 6.70
C ILE A 73 -21.65 4.00 6.81
N LEU A 74 -22.09 3.15 5.87
CA LEU A 74 -23.47 2.64 5.84
C LEU A 74 -23.73 1.56 6.88
N GLY A 75 -22.72 0.77 7.26
CA GLY A 75 -22.87 -0.29 8.26
C GLY A 75 -23.02 0.21 9.70
N TRP A 76 -22.86 1.51 9.95
CA TRP A 76 -22.68 2.07 11.29
C TRP A 76 -23.71 3.17 11.57
N GLN A 77 -24.51 3.01 12.62
CA GLN A 77 -25.35 4.09 13.18
C GLN A 77 -24.52 4.95 14.16
N GLN A 78 -23.46 5.58 13.67
CA GLN A 78 -22.66 6.53 14.46
C GLN A 78 -23.04 7.97 14.14
N ASP A 79 -22.74 8.89 15.07
CA ASP A 79 -22.80 10.32 14.77
C ASP A 79 -21.72 10.71 13.75
N ASN A 80 -21.93 11.86 13.09
CA ASN A 80 -21.07 12.31 12.01
C ASN A 80 -19.61 12.56 12.45
N ASN A 81 -19.34 12.92 13.70
CA ASN A 81 -17.98 13.21 14.15
C ASN A 81 -17.16 11.92 14.27
N GLN A 82 -17.76 10.87 14.83
CA GLN A 82 -17.13 9.56 14.92
C GLN A 82 -16.82 8.98 13.54
N LEU A 83 -17.72 9.17 12.57
CA LEU A 83 -17.49 8.77 11.18
C LEU A 83 -16.32 9.52 10.54
N VAL A 84 -16.23 10.84 10.75
CA VAL A 84 -15.11 11.65 10.23
C VAL A 84 -13.78 11.20 10.83
N GLU A 85 -13.70 11.02 12.15
CA GLU A 85 -12.49 10.54 12.82
C GLU A 85 -12.06 9.17 12.29
N ARG A 86 -13.02 8.26 12.11
CA ARG A 86 -12.75 6.92 11.60
C ARG A 86 -12.27 6.93 10.15
N VAL A 87 -12.95 7.67 9.26
CA VAL A 87 -12.51 7.81 7.87
C VAL A 87 -11.12 8.44 7.81
N GLY A 88 -10.84 9.43 8.66
CA GLY A 88 -9.50 10.01 8.79
C GLY A 88 -8.45 8.98 9.21
N SER A 89 -8.75 8.18 10.24
CA SER A 89 -7.87 7.10 10.70
C SER A 89 -7.63 6.03 9.62
N GLU A 90 -8.67 5.59 8.92
CA GLU A 90 -8.53 4.61 7.83
C GLU A 90 -7.75 5.18 6.65
N SER A 91 -7.95 6.47 6.33
CA SER A 91 -7.17 7.14 5.29
C SER A 91 -5.69 7.23 5.67
N GLU A 92 -5.40 7.60 6.91
CA GLU A 92 -4.04 7.60 7.43
C GLU A 92 -3.44 6.19 7.37
N ARG A 93 -4.11 5.15 7.89
CA ARG A 93 -3.66 3.73 7.87
C ARG A 93 -3.42 3.19 6.46
N SER A 94 -4.19 3.67 5.49
CA SER A 94 -4.09 3.22 4.10
C SER A 94 -2.91 3.81 3.33
N LYS A 95 -2.23 4.81 3.89
CA LYS A 95 -1.06 5.43 3.25
C LYS A 95 0.15 4.48 3.31
N PRO A 96 0.75 4.10 2.17
CA PRO A 96 1.93 3.24 2.17
C PRO A 96 3.12 3.88 2.89
N LEU A 97 4.01 3.04 3.44
CA LEU A 97 5.26 3.53 4.00
C LEU A 97 6.10 4.22 2.92
N ASP A 98 6.55 5.44 3.19
CA ASP A 98 7.49 6.15 2.33
C ASP A 98 8.78 5.33 2.16
N PRO A 99 9.25 5.12 0.92
CA PRO A 99 10.41 4.26 0.69
C PRO A 99 11.69 4.76 1.36
N ILE A 100 12.36 3.84 2.05
CA ILE A 100 13.53 4.13 2.87
C ILE A 100 14.80 4.04 2.01
N PRO A 101 15.64 5.09 1.94
CA PRO A 101 16.88 5.05 1.18
C PRO A 101 17.86 4.04 1.82
N LEU A 102 18.46 3.22 0.98
CA LEU A 102 19.48 2.23 1.34
C LEU A 102 20.88 2.62 0.84
N GLY A 103 21.01 3.79 0.23
CA GLY A 103 22.22 4.27 -0.45
C GLY A 103 22.30 3.90 -1.94
N ASN A 104 23.08 4.65 -2.71
CA ASN A 104 23.33 4.42 -4.15
C ASN A 104 22.05 4.27 -5.00
N GLY A 105 21.02 5.06 -4.71
CA GLY A 105 19.73 5.00 -5.42
C GLY A 105 18.88 3.75 -5.11
N ASN A 106 19.25 2.95 -4.11
CA ASN A 106 18.47 1.80 -3.66
C ASN A 106 17.45 2.22 -2.59
N PHE A 107 16.30 1.57 -2.59
CA PHE A 107 15.22 1.83 -1.65
C PHE A 107 14.62 0.52 -1.13
N LEU A 108 14.35 0.49 0.17
CA LEU A 108 13.45 -0.46 0.80
C LEU A 108 12.02 0.08 0.67
N CYS A 109 11.13 -0.71 0.10
CA CYS A 109 9.71 -0.43 -0.01
C CYS A 109 8.92 -1.42 0.84
N GLU A 110 7.72 -1.05 1.23
CA GLU A 110 6.79 -1.99 1.87
C GLU A 110 6.47 -3.18 0.96
N TYR A 111 5.99 -4.27 1.56
CA TYR A 111 5.40 -5.36 0.80
C TYR A 111 4.14 -4.90 0.05
N PRO A 112 3.88 -5.46 -1.15
CA PRO A 112 2.56 -5.34 -1.74
C PRO A 112 1.52 -5.88 -0.74
N PRO A 113 0.41 -5.16 -0.53
CA PRO A 113 -0.64 -5.64 0.35
C PRO A 113 -1.18 -6.98 -0.16
N SER A 114 -1.47 -7.90 0.77
CA SER A 114 -2.00 -9.23 0.47
C SER A 114 -3.50 -9.23 0.13
N GLY A 115 -4.20 -8.12 0.34
CA GLY A 115 -5.63 -7.97 0.09
C GLY A 115 -6.00 -6.68 -0.62
N SER A 116 -7.26 -6.59 -1.02
CA SER A 116 -7.90 -5.37 -1.53
C SER A 116 -8.70 -4.68 -0.43
N GLY A 117 -8.72 -3.35 -0.42
CA GLY A 117 -9.56 -2.56 0.50
C GLY A 117 -8.76 -1.74 1.49
N LEU A 118 -9.21 -1.70 2.75
CA LEU A 118 -8.56 -0.98 3.84
C LEU A 118 -7.34 -1.79 4.32
N VAL A 119 -6.16 -1.25 4.10
CA VAL A 119 -4.88 -1.90 4.43
C VAL A 119 -4.24 -1.16 5.58
N ASP A 120 -3.73 -1.92 6.54
CA ASP A 120 -2.93 -1.38 7.64
C ASP A 120 -1.45 -1.35 7.22
N HIS A 121 -1.03 -0.24 6.63
CA HIS A 121 0.34 -0.09 6.17
C HIS A 121 1.31 0.18 7.33
N SER A 122 2.54 -0.30 7.15
CA SER A 122 3.66 -0.11 8.06
C SER A 122 3.94 1.37 8.28
N ARG A 123 4.36 1.72 9.50
CA ARG A 123 4.68 3.10 9.90
C ARG A 123 6.13 3.20 10.34
N ASP A 124 6.62 4.43 10.43
CA ASP A 124 7.97 4.69 10.93
C ASP A 124 8.17 4.20 12.37
N HIS A 125 7.11 4.14 13.18
CA HIS A 125 7.16 3.57 14.54
C HIS A 125 6.91 2.06 14.58
N SER A 126 6.60 1.41 13.45
CA SER A 126 6.41 -0.04 13.40
C SER A 126 7.76 -0.75 13.54
N ASP A 127 7.77 -1.82 14.32
CA ASP A 127 8.94 -2.67 14.52
C ASP A 127 9.27 -3.47 13.25
N MET A 128 10.55 -3.59 12.96
CA MET A 128 11.06 -4.39 11.85
C MET A 128 11.22 -5.85 12.28
N GLY A 129 10.41 -6.72 11.70
CA GLY A 129 10.58 -8.17 11.82
C GLY A 129 11.75 -8.73 11.00
N HIS A 130 11.76 -10.05 10.80
CA HIS A 130 12.76 -10.72 9.97
C HIS A 130 12.63 -10.41 8.48
N SER A 131 11.41 -10.14 8.02
CA SER A 131 11.07 -9.85 6.64
C SER A 131 10.59 -8.41 6.60
N VAL A 132 11.35 -7.51 5.97
CA VAL A 132 11.18 -6.07 6.18
C VAL A 132 10.59 -5.31 5.00
N GLY A 133 10.53 -5.92 3.82
CA GLY A 133 9.93 -5.30 2.65
C GLY A 133 10.51 -5.80 1.33
N THR A 134 10.39 -4.97 0.29
CA THR A 134 10.86 -5.27 -1.06
C THR A 134 11.92 -4.28 -1.51
N HIS A 135 12.88 -4.76 -2.30
CA HIS A 135 13.86 -3.90 -2.95
C HIS A 135 13.24 -3.25 -4.18
N ARG A 136 13.14 -1.91 -4.20
CA ARG A 136 12.51 -1.18 -5.30
C ARG A 136 13.03 -1.56 -6.69
N TYR A 137 14.34 -1.74 -6.82
CA TYR A 137 14.97 -1.94 -8.13
C TYR A 137 14.68 -3.33 -8.73
N CYS A 138 14.83 -4.40 -7.94
CA CYS A 138 14.67 -5.76 -8.48
C CYS A 138 13.35 -6.45 -8.08
N GLY A 139 12.57 -5.84 -7.19
CA GLY A 139 11.34 -6.41 -6.61
C GLY A 139 11.57 -7.57 -5.63
N GLY A 140 12.83 -7.88 -5.30
CA GLY A 140 13.17 -8.99 -4.42
C GLY A 140 12.87 -8.68 -2.96
N TYR A 141 12.39 -9.69 -2.23
CA TYR A 141 12.15 -9.58 -0.78
C TYR A 141 13.44 -9.27 -0.03
N MET A 142 13.31 -8.52 1.05
CA MET A 142 14.41 -8.05 1.87
C MET A 142 14.28 -8.60 3.29
N ASP A 143 15.35 -9.25 3.75
CA ASP A 143 15.38 -9.90 5.06
C ASP A 143 16.36 -9.22 6.00
N ARG A 144 15.90 -8.96 7.22
CA ARG A 144 16.74 -8.57 8.35
C ARG A 144 17.31 -9.82 9.02
N HIS A 145 18.62 -9.82 9.20
CA HIS A 145 19.35 -10.86 9.90
C HIS A 145 20.50 -10.26 10.70
N ARG A 146 20.90 -10.96 11.76
CA ARG A 146 22.06 -10.56 12.56
C ARG A 146 23.34 -10.70 11.74
N ALA A 147 24.13 -9.63 11.65
CA ALA A 147 25.40 -9.63 10.93
C ALA A 147 26.59 -9.83 11.87
N THR A 148 26.57 -9.15 13.02
CA THR A 148 27.61 -9.20 14.06
C THR A 148 26.95 -9.21 15.44
N GLU A 149 27.73 -9.01 16.50
CA GLU A 149 27.16 -8.85 17.83
C GLU A 149 26.35 -7.56 17.97
N THR A 150 26.86 -6.48 17.37
CA THR A 150 26.39 -5.10 17.46
C THR A 150 25.56 -4.65 16.28
N ASP A 151 25.60 -5.37 15.16
CA ASP A 151 25.01 -4.94 13.90
C ASP A 151 24.07 -6.00 13.33
N ASP A 152 22.98 -5.49 12.76
CA ASP A 152 22.13 -6.24 11.85
C ASP A 152 22.45 -5.88 10.40
N ALA A 153 21.94 -6.69 9.49
CA ALA A 153 21.92 -6.36 8.08
C ALA A 153 20.56 -6.66 7.47
N ILE A 154 20.16 -5.84 6.50
CA ILE A 154 19.09 -6.15 5.57
C ILE A 154 19.72 -6.58 4.25
N SER A 155 19.27 -7.70 3.70
CA SER A 155 19.72 -8.20 2.40
C SER A 155 18.57 -8.51 1.44
N CYS A 156 18.76 -8.21 0.16
CA CYS A 156 17.81 -8.58 -0.87
C CYS A 156 18.06 -10.02 -1.34
N ARG A 157 17.02 -10.86 -1.34
CA ARG A 157 17.08 -12.26 -1.79
C ARG A 157 17.47 -12.42 -3.27
N LYS A 158 17.16 -11.42 -4.11
CA LYS A 158 17.32 -11.48 -5.57
C LYS A 158 18.66 -10.92 -6.05
N CYS A 159 18.98 -9.67 -5.73
CA CYS A 159 20.21 -9.01 -6.20
C CYS A 159 21.37 -9.07 -5.20
N ARG A 160 21.15 -9.63 -4.00
CA ARG A 160 22.15 -9.76 -2.92
C ARG A 160 22.70 -8.43 -2.38
N LEU A 161 22.06 -7.29 -2.70
CA LEU A 161 22.29 -6.02 -2.00
C LEU A 161 22.23 -6.25 -0.49
N ARG A 162 23.22 -5.73 0.25
CA ARG A 162 23.32 -5.86 1.69
C ARG A 162 23.64 -4.51 2.31
N VAL A 163 22.89 -4.13 3.34
CA VAL A 163 23.10 -2.89 4.10
C VAL A 163 23.20 -3.25 5.57
N GLN A 164 24.27 -2.83 6.23
CA GLN A 164 24.51 -3.03 7.65
C GLN A 164 24.12 -1.78 8.45
N PHE A 165 23.61 -1.99 9.66
CA PHE A 165 23.22 -0.93 10.58
C PHE A 165 23.25 -1.43 12.03
N SER A 166 23.32 -0.49 12.98
CA SER A 166 23.33 -0.80 14.41
C SER A 166 22.10 -1.64 14.80
N ARG A 167 22.30 -2.66 15.62
CA ARG A 167 21.24 -3.49 16.17
C ARG A 167 20.29 -2.72 17.08
N GLU A 168 20.63 -1.52 17.52
CA GLU A 168 19.71 -0.65 18.26
C GLU A 168 18.57 -0.12 17.38
N VAL A 169 18.73 -0.14 16.06
CA VAL A 169 17.70 0.24 15.10
C VAL A 169 16.64 -0.87 15.02
N GLN A 170 15.47 -0.60 15.61
CA GLN A 170 14.36 -1.57 15.65
C GLN A 170 13.16 -1.20 14.78
N THR A 171 12.98 0.08 14.44
CA THR A 171 11.83 0.56 13.68
C THR A 171 12.20 1.09 12.29
N TYR A 172 11.22 1.17 11.39
CA TYR A 172 11.42 1.73 10.05
C TYR A 172 11.89 3.19 10.06
N GLY A 173 11.39 4.01 10.99
CA GLY A 173 11.80 5.40 11.15
C GLY A 173 13.23 5.52 11.65
N ALA A 174 13.63 4.67 12.61
CA ALA A 174 15.01 4.61 13.07
C ALA A 174 15.96 4.17 11.94
N LEU A 175 15.54 3.21 11.11
CA LEU A 175 16.31 2.77 9.95
C LEU A 175 16.48 3.90 8.94
N ARG A 176 15.40 4.63 8.65
CA ARG A 176 15.43 5.81 7.78
C ARG A 176 16.41 6.84 8.30
N ALA A 177 16.36 7.16 9.59
CA ALA A 177 17.27 8.13 10.19
C ALA A 177 18.74 7.65 10.14
N ALA A 178 19.00 6.37 10.41
CA ALA A 178 20.35 5.81 10.41
C ALA A 178 21.00 5.72 9.03
N LEU A 179 20.20 5.59 7.96
CA LEU A 179 20.67 5.44 6.58
C LEU A 179 20.51 6.69 5.71
N SER A 180 19.88 7.74 6.24
CA SER A 180 19.82 9.04 5.55
C SER A 180 21.16 9.76 5.69
N PRO A 181 21.74 10.28 4.60
CA PRO A 181 22.98 11.06 4.64
C PRO A 181 22.83 12.40 5.36
#